data_AF-A0AAU2HJS4-F1
#
_entry.id   AF-A0AAU2HJS4-F1
#
_cell.length_a   1.000
_cell.length_b   1.000
_cell.length_c   1.000
_cell.angle_alpha   90.00
_cell.angle_beta   90.00
_cell.angle_gamma   90.00
#
_symmetry.space_group_name_H-M   'P 1'
#
loop_
_entity.id
_entity.type
_entity.pdbx_description
1 polymer ?
#
loop_
_entity_poly.entity_id
_entity_poly.type
_entity_poly.pdbx_seq_one_letter_code
_entity_poly.pdbx_strand_id
1 'polypeptide(L)'
;MSANGRRPNARRAPARTGASAQRRIVVAAAGLFIERPTVLPGRAERSDLPGIGVVIDRDEARKYRATAAERPHLRTADGAFTNG
;
A
#
# COMPACT_ATOMS: atom_id res chain seq x y z
N MET A 1 -4.76 -54.66 17.97
CA MET A 1 -6.05 -53.96 17.83
C MET A 1 -6.21 -53.09 19.07
N SER A 2 -6.39 -51.78 19.08
CA SER A 2 -6.55 -50.77 18.04
C SER A 2 -6.12 -49.44 18.67
N ALA A 3 -5.47 -48.59 17.88
CA ALA A 3 -5.08 -47.24 18.26
C ALA A 3 -6.32 -46.32 18.28
N ASN A 4 -6.35 -45.32 19.17
CA ASN A 4 -7.25 -44.19 18.99
C ASN A 4 -6.51 -42.86 19.20
N GLY A 5 -6.40 -42.15 18.08
CA GLY A 5 -5.45 -41.08 17.84
C GLY A 5 -5.87 -39.75 18.46
N ARG A 6 -4.94 -39.18 19.24
CA ARG A 6 -4.88 -37.73 19.46
C ARG A 6 -4.61 -37.06 18.11
N ARG A 7 -5.55 -36.25 17.62
CA ARG A 7 -5.30 -35.36 16.46
C ARG A 7 -4.50 -34.15 16.93
N PRO A 8 -3.30 -33.87 16.39
CA PRO A 8 -2.57 -32.66 16.72
C PRO A 8 -3.02 -31.48 15.84
N ASN A 9 -3.22 -30.34 16.50
CA ASN A 9 -3.00 -28.96 16.03
C ASN A 9 -3.19 -28.66 14.53
N ALA A 10 -4.35 -28.15 14.17
CA ALA A 10 -4.48 -27.28 13.00
C ALA A 10 -3.82 -25.93 13.32
N ARG A 11 -2.51 -25.83 13.04
CA ARG A 11 -1.81 -24.54 12.97
C ARG A 11 -2.47 -23.71 11.87
N ARG A 12 -3.31 -22.76 12.27
CA ARG A 12 -3.85 -21.72 11.41
C ARG A 12 -2.66 -20.97 10.81
N ALA A 13 -2.44 -21.14 9.50
CA ALA A 13 -1.36 -20.46 8.79
C ALA A 13 -1.50 -18.94 8.97
N PRO A 14 -0.41 -18.20 9.26
CA PRO A 14 -0.47 -16.74 9.26
C PRO A 14 -0.78 -16.27 7.84
N ALA A 15 -1.78 -15.39 7.73
CA ALA A 15 -2.13 -14.70 6.50
C ALA A 15 -0.85 -14.09 5.89
N ARG A 16 -0.47 -14.56 4.69
CA ARG A 16 0.69 -14.04 3.98
C ARG A 16 0.50 -12.55 3.73
N THR A 17 1.40 -11.80 4.33
CA THR A 17 1.67 -10.38 4.27
C THR A 17 1.63 -9.82 2.84
N GLY A 18 0.48 -9.31 2.39
CA GLY A 18 0.37 -8.48 1.17
C GLY A 18 0.83 -7.03 1.35
N ALA A 19 1.02 -6.57 2.60
CA ALA A 19 1.29 -5.17 2.94
C ALA A 19 2.76 -4.73 2.69
N SER A 20 3.69 -5.66 2.44
CA SER A 20 5.12 -5.33 2.36
C SER A 20 5.52 -4.69 1.02
N ALA A 21 4.88 -5.09 -0.09
CA ALA A 21 5.16 -4.55 -1.41
C ALA A 21 4.64 -3.11 -1.58
N GLN A 22 3.44 -2.81 -1.07
CA GLN A 22 2.82 -1.49 -1.18
C GLN A 22 3.62 -0.41 -0.42
N ARG A 23 4.18 -0.72 0.76
CA ARG A 23 5.01 0.24 1.51
C ARG A 23 6.29 0.64 0.78
N ARG A 24 6.91 -0.26 0.01
CA ARG A 24 8.15 0.04 -0.73
C ARG A 24 7.92 0.98 -1.92
N ILE A 25 6.78 0.84 -2.60
CA ILE A 25 6.47 1.64 -3.80
C ILE A 25 6.14 3.10 -3.43
N VAL A 26 5.45 3.32 -2.31
CA VAL A 26 5.06 4.68 -1.87
C VAL A 26 6.26 5.54 -1.48
N VAL A 27 7.28 4.94 -0.86
CA VAL A 27 8.50 5.66 -0.44
C VAL A 27 9.33 6.11 -1.65
N ALA A 28 9.36 5.33 -2.74
CA ALA A 28 10.09 5.70 -3.95
C ALA A 28 9.45 6.89 -4.69
N ALA A 29 8.11 6.93 -4.78
CA ALA A 29 7.41 8.01 -5.47
C ALA A 29 7.50 9.36 -4.75
N ALA A 30 7.54 9.36 -3.41
CA ALA A 30 7.67 10.60 -2.63
C ALA A 30 8.97 11.35 -2.93
N GLY A 31 10.05 10.65 -3.30
CA GLY A 31 11.33 11.26 -3.68
C GLY A 31 11.30 12.03 -5.00
N LEU A 32 10.28 11.80 -5.85
CA LEU A 32 10.16 12.46 -7.16
C LEU A 32 9.58 13.88 -7.08
N PHE A 33 8.99 14.25 -5.95
CA PHE A 33 8.41 15.56 -5.76
C PHE A 33 9.42 16.49 -5.10
N ILE A 34 9.97 17.42 -5.89
CA ILE A 34 11.00 18.37 -5.46
C ILE A 34 10.41 19.55 -4.69
N GLU A 35 9.15 19.91 -4.97
CA GLU A 35 8.39 20.90 -4.20
C GLU A 35 7.09 20.26 -3.71
N ARG A 36 6.78 20.47 -2.43
CA ARG A 36 5.60 19.90 -1.76
C ARG A 36 5.04 20.84 -0.70
N PRO A 37 3.72 20.82 -0.46
CA PRO A 37 3.11 21.49 0.68
C PRO A 37 3.71 21.00 2.00
N THR A 38 3.89 21.92 2.95
CA THR A 38 4.29 21.58 4.31
C THR A 38 3.15 20.82 5.00
N VAL A 39 3.44 19.62 5.50
CA VAL A 39 2.48 18.83 6.26
C VAL A 39 2.82 18.96 7.74
N LEU A 40 1.88 19.51 8.50
CA LEU A 40 1.93 19.59 9.96
C LEU A 40 0.97 18.56 10.57
N PRO A 41 1.10 18.24 11.87
CA PRO A 41 0.14 17.36 12.54
C PRO A 41 -1.30 17.88 12.38
N GLY A 42 -2.14 17.10 11.70
CA GLY A 42 -3.55 17.41 11.48
C GLY A 42 -3.87 18.44 10.40
N ARG A 43 -2.88 19.00 9.69
CA ARG A 43 -3.14 19.93 8.56
C ARG A 43 -2.04 19.95 7.52
N ALA A 44 -2.41 20.25 6.28
CA ALA A 44 -1.46 20.66 5.24
C ALA A 44 -1.53 22.18 5.08
N GLU A 45 -0.38 22.83 5.04
CA GLU A 45 -0.30 24.26 4.77
C GLU A 45 -0.31 24.51 3.26
N ARG A 46 -0.93 25.62 2.86
CA ARG A 46 -0.96 26.01 1.45
C ARG A 46 0.45 26.44 1.04
N SER A 47 0.88 26.01 -0.14
CA SER A 47 2.14 26.48 -0.73
C SER A 47 2.00 27.92 -1.23
N ASP A 48 3.05 28.71 -1.05
CA ASP A 48 3.16 30.06 -1.63
C ASP A 48 3.54 30.04 -3.12
N LEU A 49 3.86 28.86 -3.67
CA LEU A 49 4.16 28.70 -5.08
C LEU A 49 2.88 28.86 -5.93
N PRO A 50 2.98 29.47 -7.13
CA PRO A 50 1.86 29.55 -8.06
C PRO A 50 1.27 28.17 -8.41
N GLY A 51 -0.04 28.11 -8.60
CA GLY A 51 -0.76 26.89 -8.97
C GLY A 51 -1.04 25.97 -7.78
N ILE A 52 -0.85 24.66 -7.97
CA ILE A 52 -1.15 23.63 -6.94
C ILE A 52 0.01 23.48 -5.93
N GLY A 53 1.16 24.11 -6.18
CA GLY A 53 2.29 24.11 -5.24
C GLY A 53 3.03 22.78 -5.12
N VAL A 54 3.09 22.04 -6.22
CA VAL A 54 3.78 20.74 -6.32
C VAL A 54 4.60 20.71 -7.60
N VAL A 55 5.84 20.27 -7.51
CA VAL A 55 6.73 20.11 -8.68
C VAL A 55 7.36 18.72 -8.66
N ILE A 56 7.40 18.07 -9.83
CA ILE A 56 7.97 16.74 -10.03
C ILE A 56 9.30 16.88 -10.78
N ASP A 57 10.33 16.18 -10.31
CA ASP A 57 11.54 15.93 -11.11
C ASP A 57 11.20 14.97 -12.25
N ARG A 58 11.08 15.53 -13.46
CA ARG A 58 10.70 14.77 -14.65
C ARG A 58 11.81 13.85 -15.14
N ASP A 59 13.06 14.23 -14.95
CA ASP A 59 14.19 13.45 -15.44
C ASP A 59 14.40 12.21 -14.56
N GLU A 60 14.22 12.37 -13.25
CA GLU A 60 14.21 11.24 -12.33
C GLU A 60 12.97 10.36 -12.52
N ALA A 61 11.78 10.96 -12.67
CA ALA A 61 10.53 10.21 -12.86
C ALA A 61 10.56 9.31 -14.11
N ARG A 62 11.22 9.74 -15.19
CA ARG A 62 11.36 8.96 -16.44
C ARG A 62 12.10 7.63 -16.26
N LYS A 63 12.90 7.48 -15.19
CA LYS A 63 13.62 6.24 -14.90
C LYS A 63 12.69 5.13 -14.39
N TYR A 64 11.48 5.50 -13.95
CA TYR A 64 10.48 4.57 -13.42
C TYR A 64 9.50 4.17 -14.52
N ARG A 65 9.18 2.86 -14.62
CA ARG A 65 8.14 2.35 -15.51
C ARG A 65 6.82 2.20 -14.78
N ALA A 66 5.75 2.67 -15.41
CA ALA A 66 4.40 2.42 -14.93
C ALA A 66 4.15 0.90 -14.86
N THR A 67 3.77 0.42 -13.68
CA THR A 67 3.42 -0.98 -13.43
C THR A 67 1.97 -1.04 -12.98
N ALA A 68 1.18 -1.93 -13.57
CA ALA A 68 -0.20 -2.13 -13.16
C ALA A 68 -0.25 -2.61 -11.69
N ALA A 69 -1.08 -1.97 -10.89
CA ALA A 69 -1.32 -2.33 -9.51
C ALA A 69 -2.83 -2.34 -9.26
N GLU A 70 -3.35 -3.49 -8.81
CA GLU A 70 -4.76 -3.63 -8.47
C GLU A 70 -5.02 -3.20 -7.02
N ARG A 71 -6.16 -2.55 -6.78
CA ARG A 71 -6.62 -2.27 -5.42
C ARG A 71 -7.03 -3.58 -4.74
N PRO A 72 -6.75 -3.76 -3.45
CA PRO A 72 -7.26 -4.90 -2.71
C PRO A 72 -8.79 -4.94 -2.75
N HIS A 73 -9.35 -6.14 -2.96
CA HIS A 73 -10.78 -6.38 -2.89
C HIS A 73 -11.12 -7.06 -1.56
N LEU A 74 -12.19 -6.59 -0.92
CA LEU A 74 -12.75 -7.25 0.25
C LEU A 74 -13.79 -8.27 -0.19
N ARG A 75 -13.78 -9.43 0.47
CA ARG A 75 -14.75 -10.50 0.25
C ARG A 75 -15.33 -10.97 1.58
N THR A 76 -16.61 -11.28 1.57
CA THR A 76 -17.31 -11.95 2.67
C THR A 76 -16.91 -13.43 2.74
N ALA A 77 -17.33 -14.13 3.81
CA ALA A 77 -16.96 -15.52 4.05
C ALA A 77 -17.48 -16.50 2.97
N ASP A 78 -18.56 -16.14 2.29
CA ASP A 78 -19.14 -16.84 1.13
C ASP A 78 -18.47 -16.44 -0.20
N GLY A 79 -17.47 -15.55 -0.18
CA GLY A 79 -16.69 -15.16 -1.34
C GLY A 79 -17.31 -14.03 -2.17
N ALA A 80 -18.47 -13.49 -1.78
CA ALA A 80 -19.05 -12.34 -2.45
C ALA A 80 -18.19 -11.08 -2.25
N PHE A 81 -18.18 -10.19 -3.25
CA PHE A 81 -17.51 -8.90 -3.12
C PHE A 81 -18.27 -8.02 -2.11
N THR A 82 -17.51 -7.35 -1.24
CA THR A 82 -18.06 -6.35 -0.32
C THR A 82 -17.21 -5.10 -0.33
N ASN A 83 -17.82 -3.98 0.05
CA ASN A 83 -17.09 -2.80 0.47
C ASN A 83 -16.69 -2.99 1.94
N GLY A 84 -15.57 -2.41 2.33
CA GLY A 84 -15.22 -2.18 3.73
C GLY A 84 -14.65 -0.80 3.90
#